data_AF-A0A9D7MUN0-F1
#
_entry.id   AF-A0A9D7MUN0-F1
#
_cell.length_a   1.000
_cell.length_b   1.000
_cell.length_c   1.000
_cell.angle_alpha   90.00
_cell.angle_beta   90.00
_cell.angle_gamma   90.00
#
_symmetry.space_group_name_H-M   'P 1'
#
loop_
_entity.id
_entity.type
_entity.pdbx_description
1 polymer ?
#
loop_
_entity_poly.entity_id
_entity_poly.type
_entity_poly.pdbx_seq_one_letter_code
_entity_poly.pdbx_strand_id
1 'polypeptide(L)'
;MEMLYSLTAEEVERFDEFVRSPYFNKNNNVARMYTIIRKFASDADNPNLKKENVWEEMYPGKPFNYGTLKNLIHELTQLCLKFICLEELENSRHTGNVLTVSGLSSRNAGKALNLKLNQIERTFQSRTFRDLDYVLSDYYMEMSKIFWTKWFHQKTHQLKRPSEKDFLAGSATTVYSFLLYLFKLTNNIRVQSYDLNYPLEKILWQTFSGSRAGED
;
A
#
# COMPACT_ATOMS: atom_id res chain seq x y z
N MET A 1 -19.05 -3.25 2.04
CA MET A 1 -19.78 -2.06 1.57
C MET A 1 -19.16 -0.80 2.13
N GLU A 2 -18.85 -0.72 3.43
CA GLU A 2 -18.12 0.41 4.05
C GLU A 2 -16.96 0.98 3.20
N MET A 3 -16.06 0.11 2.71
CA MET A 3 -14.90 0.55 1.92
C MET A 3 -15.22 1.23 0.58
N LEU A 4 -16.42 1.01 0.02
CA LEU A 4 -16.82 1.73 -1.20
C LEU A 4 -17.09 3.21 -0.89
N TYR A 5 -17.52 3.51 0.33
CA TYR A 5 -17.81 4.87 0.80
C TYR A 5 -16.56 5.60 1.31
N SER A 6 -15.45 4.89 1.55
CA SER A 6 -14.17 5.53 1.89
C SER A 6 -13.39 6.03 0.67
N LEU A 7 -13.81 5.67 -0.55
CA LEU A 7 -13.15 6.11 -1.77
C LEU A 7 -13.44 7.60 -2.01
N THR A 8 -12.39 8.34 -2.37
CA THR A 8 -12.51 9.72 -2.86
C THR A 8 -13.27 9.76 -4.20
N ALA A 9 -13.76 10.93 -4.60
CA ALA A 9 -14.45 11.09 -5.88
C ALA A 9 -13.59 10.66 -7.09
N GLU A 10 -12.28 10.89 -7.03
CA GLU A 10 -11.34 10.47 -8.07
C GLU A 10 -11.16 8.95 -8.08
N GLU A 11 -11.02 8.33 -6.91
CA GLU A 11 -10.93 6.87 -6.78
C GLU A 11 -12.22 6.16 -7.19
N VAL A 12 -13.40 6.77 -7.00
CA VAL A 12 -14.67 6.22 -7.47
C VAL A 12 -14.68 6.08 -8.99
N GLU A 13 -14.19 7.08 -9.73
CA GLU A 13 -14.13 6.98 -11.20
C GLU A 13 -13.09 5.95 -11.65
N ARG A 14 -11.90 5.91 -11.03
CA ARG A 14 -10.90 4.85 -11.31
C ARG A 14 -11.43 3.46 -10.97
N PHE A 15 -12.19 3.34 -9.88
CA PHE A 15 -12.77 2.06 -9.48
C PHE A 15 -13.87 1.61 -10.46
N ASP A 16 -14.65 2.53 -11.04
CA ASP A 16 -15.60 2.19 -12.11
C ASP A 16 -14.90 1.62 -13.34
N GLU A 17 -13.78 2.22 -13.77
CA GLU A 17 -12.95 1.68 -14.84
C GLU A 17 -12.38 0.30 -14.47
N PHE A 18 -11.88 0.15 -13.23
CA PHE A 18 -11.33 -1.09 -12.72
C PHE A 18 -12.35 -2.24 -12.70
N VAL A 19 -13.57 -1.98 -12.21
CA VAL A 19 -14.65 -2.97 -12.13
C VAL A 19 -15.16 -3.37 -13.52
N ARG A 20 -15.10 -2.46 -14.50
CA ARG A 20 -15.47 -2.75 -15.90
C ARG A 20 -14.34 -3.37 -16.71
N SER A 21 -13.12 -3.38 -16.19
CA SER A 21 -11.96 -3.92 -16.89
C SER A 21 -12.05 -5.44 -17.03
N PRO A 22 -11.99 -5.99 -18.27
CA PRO A 22 -12.02 -7.44 -18.49
C PRO A 22 -10.80 -8.16 -17.92
N TYR A 23 -9.73 -7.42 -17.61
CA TYR A 23 -8.54 -7.95 -16.96
C TYR A 23 -8.76 -8.24 -15.48
N PHE A 24 -9.51 -7.36 -14.79
CA PHE A 24 -9.73 -7.48 -13.34
C PHE A 24 -11.06 -8.14 -12.98
N ASN A 25 -12.08 -7.97 -13.81
CA ASN A 25 -13.41 -8.52 -13.59
C ASN A 25 -13.98 -9.12 -14.88
N LYS A 26 -14.35 -10.41 -14.82
CA LYS A 26 -15.03 -11.10 -15.93
C LYS A 26 -16.54 -11.20 -15.72
N ASN A 27 -17.04 -10.85 -14.54
CA ASN A 27 -18.45 -10.96 -14.17
C ASN A 27 -19.17 -9.63 -14.41
N ASN A 28 -19.87 -9.54 -15.55
CA ASN A 28 -20.65 -8.36 -15.92
C ASN A 28 -21.77 -8.03 -14.92
N ASN A 29 -22.28 -9.02 -14.19
CA ASN A 29 -23.30 -8.78 -13.16
C ASN A 29 -22.73 -7.99 -11.98
N VAL A 30 -21.45 -8.19 -11.63
CA VAL A 30 -20.78 -7.41 -10.59
C VAL A 30 -20.64 -5.95 -11.01
N ALA A 31 -20.25 -5.70 -12.27
CA ALA A 31 -20.16 -4.34 -12.80
C ALA A 31 -21.52 -3.63 -12.88
N ARG A 32 -22.56 -4.36 -13.27
CA ARG A 32 -23.94 -3.84 -13.28
C ARG A 32 -24.42 -3.54 -11.86
N MET A 33 -24.16 -4.42 -10.90
CA MET A 33 -24.52 -4.19 -9.50
C MET A 33 -23.79 -2.97 -8.92
N TYR A 34 -22.50 -2.80 -9.23
CA TYR A 34 -21.74 -1.60 -8.84
C TYR A 34 -22.36 -0.32 -9.43
N THR A 35 -22.78 -0.35 -10.70
CA THR A 35 -23.42 0.79 -11.37
C THR A 35 -24.72 1.21 -10.66
N ILE A 36 -25.45 0.26 -10.08
CA ILE A 36 -26.66 0.54 -9.29
C ILE A 36 -26.27 1.16 -7.93
N ILE A 37 -25.34 0.52 -7.22
CA ILE A 37 -24.90 0.95 -5.89
C ILE A 37 -24.27 2.35 -5.92
N ARG A 38 -23.43 2.66 -6.92
CA ARG A 38 -22.71 3.95 -6.97
C ARG A 38 -23.64 5.17 -7.07
N LYS A 39 -24.87 5.02 -7.57
CA LYS A 39 -25.88 6.09 -7.62
C LYS A 39 -26.25 6.61 -6.23
N PHE A 40 -26.08 5.76 -5.22
CA PHE A 40 -26.40 6.03 -3.82
C PHE A 40 -25.14 6.18 -2.95
N ALA A 41 -23.96 6.33 -3.56
CA ALA A 41 -22.68 6.41 -2.84
C ALA A 41 -22.62 7.56 -1.82
N SER A 42 -23.38 8.64 -2.03
CA SER A 42 -23.44 9.80 -1.14
C SER A 42 -24.32 9.60 0.10
N ASP A 43 -25.13 8.53 0.14
CA ASP A 43 -26.13 8.27 1.18
C ASP A 43 -26.20 6.76 1.44
N ALA A 44 -25.27 6.27 2.27
CA ALA A 44 -25.15 4.84 2.57
C ALA A 44 -26.39 4.25 3.28
N ASP A 45 -27.19 5.10 3.94
CA ASP A 45 -28.42 4.74 4.63
C ASP A 45 -29.67 4.91 3.74
N ASN A 46 -29.47 5.15 2.43
CA ASN A 46 -30.58 5.35 1.52
C ASN A 46 -31.51 4.11 1.53
N PRO A 47 -32.82 4.27 1.80
CA PRO A 47 -33.75 3.16 1.85
C PRO A 47 -33.91 2.43 0.50
N ASN A 48 -33.47 3.04 -0.61
CA ASN A 48 -33.43 2.39 -1.91
C ASN A 48 -32.26 1.41 -2.09
N LEU A 49 -31.24 1.45 -1.21
CA LEU A 49 -30.12 0.50 -1.20
C LEU A 49 -30.45 -0.83 -0.50
N LYS A 50 -31.73 -1.07 -0.16
CA LYS A 50 -32.18 -2.37 0.34
C LYS A 50 -31.88 -3.48 -0.66
N LYS A 51 -31.52 -4.65 -0.15
CA LYS A 51 -31.09 -5.81 -0.95
C LYS A 51 -32.14 -6.21 -1.99
N GLU A 52 -33.40 -6.11 -1.62
CA GLU A 52 -34.56 -6.42 -2.44
C GLU A 52 -34.71 -5.45 -3.62
N ASN A 53 -34.44 -4.16 -3.39
CA ASN A 53 -34.49 -3.14 -4.44
C ASN A 53 -33.33 -3.30 -5.43
N VAL A 54 -32.12 -3.54 -4.92
CA VAL A 54 -30.94 -3.85 -5.76
C VAL A 54 -31.20 -5.12 -6.59
N TRP A 55 -31.84 -6.12 -5.99
CA TRP A 55 -32.22 -7.34 -6.71
C TRP A 55 -33.23 -7.06 -7.83
N GLU A 56 -34.28 -6.29 -7.57
CA GLU A 56 -35.30 -5.96 -8.58
C GLU A 56 -34.70 -5.18 -9.76
N GLU A 57 -33.80 -4.22 -9.50
CA GLU A 57 -33.13 -3.47 -10.57
C GLU A 57 -32.13 -4.36 -11.36
N MET A 58 -31.51 -5.35 -10.71
CA MET A 58 -30.63 -6.33 -11.35
C MET A 58 -31.39 -7.40 -12.15
N TYR A 59 -32.51 -7.88 -11.64
CA TYR A 59 -33.26 -9.01 -12.17
C TYR A 59 -34.78 -8.77 -12.11
N PRO A 60 -35.30 -7.83 -12.94
CA PRO A 60 -36.71 -7.47 -12.90
C PRO A 60 -37.63 -8.68 -13.06
N GLY A 61 -38.64 -8.78 -12.20
CA GLY A 61 -39.63 -9.86 -12.24
C GLY A 61 -39.13 -11.24 -11.81
N LYS A 62 -37.90 -11.37 -11.27
CA LYS A 62 -37.40 -12.64 -10.69
C LYS A 62 -37.59 -12.65 -9.18
N PRO A 63 -37.96 -13.80 -8.57
CA PRO A 63 -38.06 -13.90 -7.12
C PRO A 63 -36.70 -13.60 -6.47
N PHE A 64 -36.73 -12.89 -5.34
CA PHE A 64 -35.55 -12.50 -4.60
C PHE A 64 -34.69 -13.73 -4.25
N ASN A 65 -33.44 -13.75 -4.71
CA ASN A 65 -32.48 -14.79 -4.38
C ASN A 65 -31.28 -14.20 -3.63
N TYR A 66 -31.34 -14.35 -2.30
CA TYR A 66 -30.30 -13.84 -1.41
C TYR A 66 -28.93 -14.46 -1.69
N GLY A 67 -28.85 -15.75 -2.03
CA GLY A 67 -27.58 -16.44 -2.29
C GLY A 67 -26.82 -15.84 -3.48
N THR A 68 -27.54 -15.58 -4.57
CA THR A 68 -26.97 -14.96 -5.77
C THR A 68 -26.51 -13.54 -5.49
N LEU A 69 -27.33 -12.73 -4.82
CA LEU A 69 -26.96 -11.36 -4.46
C LEU A 69 -25.75 -11.33 -3.52
N LYS A 70 -25.71 -12.23 -2.53
CA LYS A 70 -24.60 -12.35 -1.58
C LYS A 70 -23.28 -12.64 -2.31
N ASN A 71 -23.29 -13.51 -3.32
CA ASN A 71 -22.11 -13.80 -4.13
C ASN A 71 -21.63 -12.57 -4.90
N LEU A 72 -22.55 -11.81 -5.52
CA LEU A 72 -22.20 -10.58 -6.21
C LEU A 72 -21.60 -9.53 -5.25
N ILE A 73 -22.18 -9.37 -4.06
CA ILE A 73 -21.65 -8.47 -3.01
C ILE A 73 -20.25 -8.90 -2.59
N HIS A 74 -20.03 -10.21 -2.41
CA HIS A 74 -18.72 -10.73 -2.08
C HIS A 74 -17.70 -10.44 -3.18
N GLU A 75 -18.02 -10.73 -4.44
CA GLU A 75 -17.15 -10.45 -5.59
C GLU A 75 -16.82 -8.95 -5.73
N LEU A 76 -17.82 -8.06 -5.61
CA LEU A 76 -17.60 -6.62 -5.62
C LEU A 76 -16.66 -6.18 -4.48
N THR A 77 -16.84 -6.77 -3.29
CA THR A 77 -15.99 -6.49 -2.13
C THR A 77 -14.54 -6.91 -2.40
N GLN A 78 -14.33 -8.07 -3.03
CA GLN A 78 -12.99 -8.52 -3.41
C GLN A 78 -12.35 -7.60 -4.46
N LEU A 79 -13.14 -7.09 -5.43
CA LEU A 79 -12.65 -6.11 -6.40
C LEU A 79 -12.23 -4.80 -5.72
N CYS A 80 -13.03 -4.29 -4.77
CA CYS A 80 -12.70 -3.08 -4.03
C CYS A 80 -11.40 -3.24 -3.23
N LEU A 81 -11.23 -4.36 -2.52
CA LEU A 81 -9.98 -4.65 -1.79
C LEU A 81 -8.78 -4.70 -2.72
N LYS A 82 -8.94 -5.36 -3.86
CA LYS A 82 -7.87 -5.47 -4.87
C LYS A 82 -7.51 -4.11 -5.46
N PHE A 83 -8.51 -3.27 -5.73
CA PHE A 83 -8.32 -1.91 -6.20
C PHE A 83 -7.52 -1.08 -5.19
N ILE A 84 -7.97 -1.02 -3.93
CA ILE A 84 -7.27 -0.30 -2.87
C ILE A 84 -5.81 -0.77 -2.74
N CYS A 85 -5.58 -2.09 -2.77
CA CYS A 85 -4.23 -2.64 -2.73
C CYS A 85 -3.35 -2.17 -3.90
N LEU A 86 -3.92 -2.02 -5.10
CA LEU A 86 -3.19 -1.57 -6.29
C LEU A 86 -2.93 -0.06 -6.24
N GLU A 87 -3.88 0.74 -5.77
CA GLU A 87 -3.69 2.19 -5.56
C GLU A 87 -2.58 2.45 -4.54
N GLU A 88 -2.61 1.74 -3.40
CA GLU A 88 -1.54 1.81 -2.40
C GLU A 88 -0.19 1.34 -2.95
N LEU A 89 -0.20 0.35 -3.83
CA LEU A 89 1.02 -0.12 -4.48
C LEU A 89 1.59 0.90 -5.48
N GLU A 90 0.74 1.57 -6.26
CA GLU A 90 1.14 2.66 -7.16
C GLU A 90 1.74 3.83 -6.37
N ASN A 91 1.13 4.17 -5.24
CA ASN A 91 1.65 5.20 -4.33
C ASN A 91 2.96 4.77 -3.64
N SER A 92 3.15 3.47 -3.41
CA SER A 92 4.35 2.90 -2.79
C SER A 92 5.41 2.51 -3.83
N ARG A 93 6.17 3.50 -4.31
CA ARG A 93 7.29 3.30 -5.25
C ARG A 93 8.26 2.19 -4.81
N HIS A 94 8.58 2.13 -3.52
CA HIS A 94 9.50 1.15 -2.93
C HIS A 94 8.96 -0.28 -3.06
N THR A 95 7.72 -0.50 -2.65
CA THR A 95 7.08 -1.82 -2.74
C THR A 95 6.95 -2.28 -4.18
N GLY A 96 6.55 -1.36 -5.08
CA GLY A 96 6.48 -1.62 -6.51
C GLY A 96 7.82 -2.05 -7.12
N ASN A 97 8.92 -1.39 -6.74
CA ASN A 97 10.27 -1.74 -7.18
C ASN A 97 10.68 -3.14 -6.71
N VAL A 98 10.48 -3.48 -5.43
CA VAL A 98 10.80 -4.81 -4.87
C VAL A 98 10.03 -5.90 -5.62
N LEU A 99 8.72 -5.73 -5.80
CA LEU A 99 7.88 -6.69 -6.51
C LEU A 99 8.31 -6.83 -7.98
N THR A 100 8.65 -5.72 -8.64
CA THR A 100 9.13 -5.73 -10.02
C THR A 100 10.45 -6.49 -10.15
N VAL A 101 11.43 -6.20 -9.29
CA VAL A 101 12.74 -6.88 -9.30
C VAL A 101 12.58 -8.38 -9.05
N SER A 102 11.81 -8.76 -8.04
CA SER A 102 11.49 -10.17 -7.75
C SER A 102 10.78 -10.86 -8.92
N GLY A 103 9.82 -10.17 -9.55
CA GLY A 103 9.08 -10.66 -10.70
C GLY A 103 9.95 -10.86 -11.95
N LEU A 104 10.87 -9.93 -12.23
CA LEU A 104 11.81 -10.05 -13.35
C LEU A 104 12.86 -11.14 -13.11
N SER A 105 13.36 -11.25 -11.88
CA SER A 105 14.30 -12.28 -11.46
C SER A 105 13.71 -13.69 -11.62
N SER A 106 12.50 -13.93 -11.10
CA SER A 106 11.83 -15.23 -11.20
C SER A 106 11.50 -15.64 -12.64
N ARG A 107 11.35 -14.68 -13.55
CA ARG A 107 11.13 -14.91 -15.00
C ARG A 107 12.43 -15.01 -15.81
N ASN A 108 13.59 -14.95 -15.16
CA ASN A 108 14.90 -14.90 -15.80
C ASN A 108 15.05 -13.77 -16.85
N ALA A 109 14.36 -12.65 -16.65
CA ALA A 109 14.36 -11.50 -17.56
C ALA A 109 15.58 -10.59 -17.32
N GLY A 110 16.80 -11.15 -17.43
CA GLY A 110 18.03 -10.52 -16.95
C GLY A 110 18.33 -9.11 -17.51
N LYS A 111 18.04 -8.86 -18.79
CA LYS A 111 18.22 -7.52 -19.38
C LYS A 111 17.30 -6.47 -18.73
N ALA A 112 16.02 -6.78 -18.59
CA ALA A 112 15.04 -5.89 -17.97
C ALA A 112 15.32 -5.72 -16.47
N LEU A 113 15.73 -6.80 -15.78
CA LEU A 113 16.14 -6.76 -14.38
C LEU A 113 17.30 -5.77 -14.18
N ASN A 114 18.38 -5.89 -14.96
CA ASN A 114 19.53 -5.00 -14.84
C ASN A 114 19.17 -3.53 -15.13
N LEU A 115 18.33 -3.28 -16.13
CA LEU A 115 17.84 -1.92 -16.41
C LEU A 115 17.06 -1.33 -15.23
N LYS A 116 16.16 -2.12 -14.64
CA LYS A 116 15.37 -1.69 -13.48
C LYS A 116 16.26 -1.43 -12.26
N LEU A 117 17.22 -2.31 -11.98
CA LEU A 117 18.18 -2.13 -10.88
C LEU A 117 19.00 -0.84 -11.04
N ASN A 118 19.53 -0.57 -12.23
CA ASN A 118 20.28 0.66 -12.51
C ASN A 118 19.40 1.92 -12.36
N GLN A 119 18.12 1.86 -12.76
CA GLN A 119 17.17 2.97 -12.59
C GLN A 119 16.92 3.26 -11.10
N ILE A 120 16.71 2.19 -10.32
CA ILE A 120 16.54 2.27 -8.86
C ILE A 120 17.77 2.92 -8.23
N GLU A 121 18.98 2.43 -8.53
CA GLU A 121 20.24 2.98 -8.02
C GLU A 121 20.43 4.47 -8.34
N ARG A 122 20.12 4.91 -9.56
CA ARG A 122 20.23 6.33 -9.97
C ARG A 122 19.26 7.24 -9.21
N THR A 123 18.03 6.78 -9.01
CA THR A 123 17.00 7.54 -8.26
C THR A 123 17.46 7.80 -6.82
N PHE A 124 18.25 6.90 -6.26
CA PHE A 124 18.82 7.04 -4.93
C PHE A 124 20.03 7.97 -4.89
N GLN A 125 20.91 7.94 -5.89
CA GLN A 125 22.07 8.85 -5.95
C GLN A 125 21.68 10.33 -6.06
N SER A 126 20.48 10.65 -6.57
CA SER A 126 20.00 12.02 -6.76
C SER A 126 19.19 12.60 -5.58
N ARG A 127 18.83 11.83 -4.55
CA ARG A 127 18.05 12.34 -3.41
C ARG A 127 18.97 12.84 -2.30
N THR A 128 18.87 14.13 -1.98
CA THR A 128 19.50 14.72 -0.78
C THR A 128 18.86 14.16 0.49
N PHE A 129 19.69 13.77 1.44
CA PHE A 129 19.43 13.12 2.75
C PHE A 129 18.49 13.87 3.73
N ARG A 130 17.56 14.72 3.30
CA ARG A 130 16.81 15.63 4.21
C ARG A 130 15.52 15.09 4.82
N ASP A 131 14.90 14.04 4.29
CA ASP A 131 13.62 13.51 4.79
C ASP A 131 13.78 12.12 5.44
N LEU A 132 14.54 12.06 6.53
CA LEU A 132 15.37 10.89 6.86
C LEU A 132 14.71 9.81 7.75
N ASP A 133 13.67 10.11 8.54
CA ASP A 133 13.25 9.19 9.61
C ASP A 133 12.32 8.05 9.17
N TYR A 134 11.53 8.23 8.11
CA TYR A 134 10.64 7.17 7.59
C TYR A 134 11.22 6.48 6.34
N VAL A 135 11.89 7.24 5.47
CA VAL A 135 12.38 6.78 4.16
C VAL A 135 13.58 5.83 4.29
N LEU A 136 14.40 5.98 5.33
CA LEU A 136 15.63 5.18 5.46
C LEU A 136 15.38 3.70 5.78
N SER A 137 14.46 3.36 6.69
CA SER A 137 14.22 1.94 7.01
C SER A 137 13.74 1.17 5.80
N ASP A 138 12.84 1.79 5.04
CA ASP A 138 12.22 1.19 3.87
C ASP A 138 13.24 1.07 2.74
N TYR A 139 14.10 2.09 2.59
CA TYR A 139 15.26 2.07 1.71
C TYR A 139 16.21 0.90 2.02
N TYR A 140 16.70 0.77 3.25
CA TYR A 140 17.66 -0.30 3.58
C TYR A 140 17.00 -1.67 3.44
N MET A 141 15.71 -1.80 3.76
CA MET A 141 14.96 -3.04 3.63
C MET A 141 14.77 -3.43 2.16
N GLU A 142 14.44 -2.47 1.30
CA GLU A 142 14.35 -2.66 -0.14
C GLU A 142 15.71 -3.05 -0.73
N MET A 143 16.77 -2.33 -0.38
CA MET A 143 18.12 -2.62 -0.88
C MET A 143 18.59 -4.01 -0.42
N SER A 144 18.35 -4.38 0.85
CA SER A 144 18.63 -5.72 1.35
C SER A 144 17.93 -6.78 0.50
N LYS A 145 16.60 -6.66 0.30
CA LYS A 145 15.82 -7.60 -0.52
C LYS A 145 16.35 -7.69 -1.96
N ILE A 146 16.72 -6.56 -2.54
CA ILE A 146 17.29 -6.48 -3.90
C ILE A 146 18.64 -7.21 -3.96
N PHE A 147 19.56 -6.93 -3.05
CA PHE A 147 20.88 -7.56 -3.00
C PHE A 147 20.78 -9.07 -2.81
N TRP A 148 19.92 -9.53 -1.88
CA TRP A 148 19.67 -10.95 -1.69
C TRP A 148 19.07 -11.60 -2.93
N THR A 149 18.07 -10.97 -3.56
CA THR A 149 17.46 -11.49 -4.79
C THR A 149 18.49 -11.62 -5.92
N LYS A 150 19.35 -10.62 -6.10
CA LYS A 150 20.46 -10.63 -7.08
C LYS A 150 21.44 -11.77 -6.79
N TRP A 151 21.83 -11.93 -5.52
CA TRP A 151 22.75 -12.97 -5.07
C TRP A 151 22.17 -14.38 -5.28
N PHE A 152 20.91 -14.60 -4.91
CA PHE A 152 20.22 -15.87 -5.13
C PHE A 152 20.08 -16.18 -6.61
N HIS A 153 19.66 -15.23 -7.44
CA HIS A 153 19.52 -15.45 -8.89
C HIS A 153 20.83 -15.90 -9.54
N GLN A 154 21.94 -15.21 -9.23
CA GLN A 154 23.27 -15.56 -9.74
C GLN A 154 23.72 -16.96 -9.31
N LYS A 155 23.50 -17.30 -8.03
CA LYS A 155 23.84 -18.62 -7.47
C LYS A 155 22.99 -19.74 -8.09
N THR A 156 21.69 -19.53 -8.23
CA THR A 156 20.72 -20.54 -8.70
C THR A 156 20.93 -20.87 -10.18
N HIS A 157 21.30 -19.88 -10.99
CA HIS A 157 21.49 -20.04 -12.44
C HIS A 157 22.96 -20.15 -12.87
N GLN A 158 23.90 -20.30 -11.92
CA GLN A 158 25.35 -20.42 -12.19
C GLN A 158 25.92 -19.33 -13.11
N LEU A 159 25.29 -18.16 -13.16
CA LEU A 159 25.56 -17.12 -14.16
C LEU A 159 26.92 -16.43 -13.94
N LYS A 160 27.42 -16.41 -12.70
CA LYS A 160 28.76 -16.00 -12.23
C LYS A 160 28.85 -16.19 -10.71
N ARG A 161 30.06 -16.31 -10.14
CA ARG A 161 30.24 -16.19 -8.68
C ARG A 161 29.70 -14.81 -8.26
N PRO A 162 28.83 -14.73 -7.23
CA PRO A 162 28.38 -13.45 -6.72
C PRO A 162 29.58 -12.59 -6.31
N SER A 163 29.57 -11.32 -6.69
CA SER A 163 30.64 -10.40 -6.32
C SER A 163 30.69 -10.25 -4.81
N GLU A 164 31.89 -10.30 -4.23
CA GLU A 164 32.10 -10.01 -2.80
C GLU A 164 31.50 -8.65 -2.41
N LYS A 165 31.57 -7.67 -3.32
CA LYS A 165 30.94 -6.36 -3.15
C LYS A 165 29.41 -6.44 -3.02
N ASP A 166 28.76 -7.30 -3.81
CA ASP A 166 27.30 -7.49 -3.74
C ASP A 166 26.90 -8.19 -2.44
N PHE A 167 27.69 -9.18 -2.00
CA PHE A 167 27.49 -9.86 -0.72
C PHE A 167 27.63 -8.90 0.47
N LEU A 168 28.72 -8.11 0.49
CA LEU A 168 28.97 -7.12 1.54
C LEU A 168 27.90 -6.01 1.58
N ALA A 169 27.44 -5.55 0.42
CA ALA A 169 26.36 -4.58 0.33
C ALA A 169 25.03 -5.16 0.84
N GLY A 170 24.71 -6.41 0.50
CA GLY A 170 23.54 -7.13 1.02
C GLY A 170 23.59 -7.33 2.54
N SER A 171 24.74 -7.76 3.08
CA SER A 171 24.91 -7.92 4.52
C SER A 171 24.83 -6.58 5.25
N ALA A 172 25.51 -5.54 4.76
CA ALA A 172 25.50 -4.22 5.39
C ALA A 172 24.10 -3.61 5.42
N THR A 173 23.37 -3.64 4.29
CA THR A 173 21.99 -3.12 4.23
C THR A 173 21.04 -3.88 5.13
N THR A 174 21.20 -5.20 5.25
CA THR A 174 20.41 -6.03 6.19
C THR A 174 20.67 -5.63 7.64
N VAL A 175 21.93 -5.42 8.01
CA VAL A 175 22.30 -4.95 9.36
C VAL A 175 21.73 -3.56 9.62
N TYR A 176 21.83 -2.63 8.67
CA TYR A 176 21.24 -1.29 8.80
C TYR A 176 19.71 -1.34 8.94
N SER A 177 19.02 -2.17 8.16
CA SER A 177 17.57 -2.40 8.31
C SER A 177 17.21 -2.91 9.70
N PHE A 178 17.96 -3.90 10.19
CA PHE A 178 17.73 -4.46 11.52
C PHE A 178 17.93 -3.41 12.61
N LEU A 179 19.00 -2.63 12.55
CA LEU A 179 19.28 -1.56 13.50
C LEU A 179 18.19 -0.47 13.46
N LEU A 180 17.78 -0.01 12.28
CA LEU A 180 16.71 0.98 12.15
C LEU A 180 15.37 0.46 12.68
N TYR A 181 15.06 -0.82 12.44
CA TYR A 181 13.87 -1.45 12.99
C TYR A 181 13.93 -1.51 14.52
N LEU A 182 15.08 -1.88 15.09
CA LEU A 182 15.31 -1.90 16.53
C LEU A 182 15.16 -0.48 17.14
N PHE A 183 15.75 0.54 16.51
CA PHE A 183 15.58 1.94 16.93
C PHE A 183 14.13 2.40 16.88
N LYS A 184 13.36 2.01 15.85
CA LYS A 184 11.91 2.30 15.76
C LYS A 184 11.13 1.64 16.90
N LEU A 185 11.49 0.42 17.29
CA LEU A 185 10.87 -0.26 18.43
C LEU A 185 11.18 0.46 19.74
N THR A 186 12.44 0.87 19.96
CA THR A 186 12.87 1.50 21.21
C THR A 186 12.46 2.98 21.33
N ASN A 187 12.34 3.70 20.20
CA ASN A 187 11.87 5.09 20.14
C ASN A 187 10.36 5.20 19.87
N ASN A 188 9.61 4.12 20.03
CA ASN A 188 8.16 4.20 19.99
C ASN A 188 7.67 4.98 21.22
N ILE A 189 7.29 6.25 21.01
CA ILE A 189 6.82 7.17 22.04
C ILE A 189 5.68 6.56 22.88
N ARG A 190 4.87 5.64 22.32
CA ARG A 190 3.82 4.94 23.08
C ARG A 190 4.39 3.97 24.11
N VAL A 191 5.48 3.27 23.81
CA VAL A 191 6.17 2.39 24.77
C VAL A 191 6.87 3.24 25.85
N GLN A 192 7.54 4.32 25.45
CA GLN A 192 8.19 5.24 26.39
C GLN A 192 7.19 5.99 27.29
N SER A 193 5.96 6.24 26.84
CA SER A 193 4.91 6.88 27.66
C SER A 193 4.33 5.97 28.73
N TYR A 194 4.35 4.64 28.52
CA TYR A 194 3.91 3.67 29.53
C TYR A 194 4.95 3.48 30.65
N ASP A 195 6.25 3.60 30.34
CA ASP A 195 7.32 3.42 31.32
C ASP A 195 7.57 4.65 32.20
N LEU A 196 7.21 5.86 31.74
CA LEU A 196 7.57 7.11 32.44
C LEU A 196 6.41 7.88 33.09
N ASN A 197 5.16 7.40 32.98
CA ASN A 197 3.99 8.05 33.60
C ASN A 197 3.93 9.58 33.32
N TYR A 198 4.26 9.98 32.08
CA TYR A 198 4.45 11.37 31.68
C TYR A 198 3.12 11.96 31.12
N PRO A 199 2.48 12.94 31.78
CA PRO A 199 1.22 13.51 31.30
C PRO A 199 1.49 14.53 30.17
N LEU A 200 1.00 14.21 28.97
CA LEU A 200 1.18 15.00 27.74
C LEU A 200 0.55 16.41 27.79
N GLU A 201 -0.35 16.70 28.74
CA GLU A 201 -1.19 17.91 28.70
C GLU A 201 -0.53 19.19 29.25
N LYS A 202 0.61 19.11 29.95
CA LYS A 202 1.12 20.27 30.72
C LYS A 202 1.97 21.27 29.94
N ILE A 203 2.47 20.93 28.74
CA ILE A 203 3.47 21.77 28.04
C ILE A 203 2.82 22.73 27.02
N LEU A 204 1.68 22.39 26.43
CA LEU A 204 1.04 23.26 25.42
C LEU A 204 0.49 24.57 26.02
N TRP A 205 0.14 24.59 27.31
CA TRP A 205 -0.34 25.80 27.98
C TRP A 205 0.77 26.69 28.56
N GLN A 206 1.95 26.14 28.87
CA GLN A 206 3.07 26.93 29.43
C GLN A 206 3.91 27.62 28.35
N THR A 207 3.93 27.10 27.11
CA THR A 207 4.67 27.75 26.00
C THR A 207 3.94 28.95 25.40
N PHE A 208 2.61 29.04 25.54
CA PHE A 208 1.82 30.16 25.00
C PHE A 208 1.47 31.26 26.02
N SER A 209 1.63 31.03 27.32
CA SER A 209 1.26 32.01 28.37
C SER A 209 2.44 32.79 28.99
N GLY A 210 3.68 32.50 28.59
CA GLY A 210 4.89 33.02 29.23
C GLY A 210 5.60 34.22 28.58
N SER A 211 5.14 34.77 27.46
CA SER A 211 5.88 35.83 26.72
C SER A 211 5.23 37.23 26.72
N ARG A 212 4.53 37.62 27.79
CA ARG A 212 4.07 39.01 27.95
C ARG A 212 3.95 39.41 29.44
N ALA A 213 5.08 39.62 30.09
CA ALA A 213 5.17 40.47 31.28
C ALA A 213 6.63 40.86 31.53
N GLY A 214 6.95 42.15 31.43
CA GLY A 214 8.16 42.74 32.00
C GLY A 214 9.19 43.30 31.01
N GLU A 215 8.83 44.34 30.26
CA GLU A 215 9.78 45.43 29.94
C GLU A 215 9.16 46.70 30.55
N ASP A 216 9.63 47.05 31.75
CA ASP A 216 9.72 48.42 32.27
C ASP A 216 11.19 48.84 32.15
#